data_AF-A0AB33IZJ3-F1
#
_entry.id   AF-A0AB33IZJ3-F1
#
_cell.length_a   1.000
_cell.length_b   1.000
_cell.length_c   1.000
_cell.angle_alpha   90.00
_cell.angle_beta   90.00
_cell.angle_gamma   90.00
#
_symmetry.space_group_name_H-M   'P 1'
#
loop_
_entity.id
_entity.type
_entity.pdbx_description
1 polymer ?
#
loop_
_entity_poly.entity_id
_entity_poly.type
_entity_poly.pdbx_seq_one_letter_code
_entity_poly.pdbx_strand_id
1 'polypeptide(L)'
;MRRDDRIEDFKRLGHNPAYLTSAHFDVDEIFFSSDINKIIESYDTLVFVTPSPYLKNHLRKLKYPLRDKFIVTAIKGIVPDENLVCSEYFHEVYDVPYDNLACIGGPSHAEEVALERLSYLTVACGNRQKAQMFTDVLSSNYIKTKTNTDVIGIEYASVLKNVYAIAAGICNGLKYGDNFQAVLMANAVQETNRFLTAVHPIERSIYDSVYIGDLLVTGYSNFSRNRTFGTMIGKGYSVKSAQIEMEMIAEGYYGTKCMKEINRHMHVNMPILDAVYNILYERINPQIEIKLLTDSFR
;
A
#
# COMPACT_ATOMS: atom_id res chain seq x y z
N MET A 1 16.22 -11.09 -3.53
CA MET A 1 17.41 -10.96 -4.42
C MET A 1 16.90 -10.65 -5.82
N ARG A 2 17.45 -9.64 -6.51
CA ARG A 2 17.16 -9.41 -7.94
C ARG A 2 17.91 -10.47 -8.74
N ARG A 3 17.31 -10.95 -9.83
CA ARG A 3 17.64 -12.24 -10.45
C ARG A 3 17.65 -12.09 -11.96
N ASP A 4 18.81 -12.30 -12.59
CA ASP A 4 18.98 -12.18 -14.04
C ASP A 4 18.19 -13.25 -14.79
N ASP A 5 18.12 -14.47 -14.23
CA ASP A 5 17.33 -15.56 -14.78
C ASP A 5 15.83 -15.22 -14.88
N ARG A 6 15.30 -14.41 -13.95
CA ARG A 6 13.91 -13.92 -14.01
C ARG A 6 13.71 -12.85 -15.09
N ILE A 7 14.75 -12.07 -15.40
CA ILE A 7 14.71 -11.10 -16.51
C ILE A 7 14.70 -11.84 -17.84
N GLU A 8 15.55 -12.88 -17.98
CA GLU A 8 15.58 -13.73 -19.18
C GLU A 8 14.24 -14.41 -19.43
N ASP A 9 13.63 -14.96 -18.37
CA ASP A 9 12.28 -15.53 -18.45
C ASP A 9 11.24 -14.50 -18.89
N PHE A 10 11.25 -13.29 -18.30
CA PHE A 10 10.32 -12.23 -18.68
C PHE A 10 10.46 -11.89 -20.18
N LYS A 11 11.69 -11.65 -20.64
CA LYS A 11 11.97 -11.31 -22.05
C LYS A 11 11.49 -12.41 -23.00
N ARG A 12 11.77 -13.67 -22.66
CA ARG A 12 11.38 -14.83 -23.47
C ARG A 12 9.86 -15.01 -23.55
N LEU A 13 9.15 -14.74 -22.46
CA LEU A 13 7.71 -14.97 -22.35
C LEU A 13 6.86 -13.76 -22.74
N GLY A 14 7.45 -12.56 -22.84
CA GLY A 14 6.75 -11.31 -23.11
C GLY A 14 5.84 -10.86 -21.96
N HIS A 15 5.91 -11.50 -20.78
CA HIS A 15 5.11 -11.18 -19.60
C HIS A 15 5.85 -11.52 -18.31
N ASN A 16 5.31 -11.12 -17.16
CA ASN A 16 5.89 -11.45 -15.86
C ASN A 16 5.41 -12.83 -15.37
N PRO A 17 6.24 -13.89 -15.39
CA PRO A 17 5.80 -15.24 -15.09
C PRO A 17 5.43 -15.47 -13.61
N ALA A 18 5.87 -14.59 -12.71
CA ALA A 18 5.70 -14.77 -11.28
C ALA A 18 4.57 -13.93 -10.67
N TYR A 19 4.22 -12.80 -11.30
CA TYR A 19 3.33 -11.81 -10.67
C TYR A 19 2.16 -11.35 -11.55
N LEU A 20 2.32 -11.34 -12.88
CA LEU A 20 1.31 -10.80 -13.79
C LEU A 20 1.41 -11.51 -15.15
N THR A 21 0.86 -12.72 -15.20
CA THR A 21 0.93 -13.60 -16.37
C THR A 21 -0.04 -13.22 -17.49
N SER A 22 -1.08 -12.42 -17.17
CA SER A 22 -2.11 -12.00 -18.12
C SER A 22 -1.71 -10.78 -18.95
N ALA A 23 -0.72 -9.99 -18.52
CA ALA A 23 -0.29 -8.77 -19.20
C ALA A 23 0.93 -9.03 -20.07
N HIS A 24 0.83 -8.74 -21.36
CA HIS A 24 1.96 -8.80 -22.29
C HIS A 24 2.59 -7.42 -22.45
N PHE A 25 3.91 -7.39 -22.59
CA PHE A 25 4.70 -6.17 -22.70
C PHE A 25 5.53 -6.22 -23.97
N ASP A 26 5.69 -5.05 -24.61
CA ASP A 26 6.74 -4.88 -25.59
C ASP A 26 8.09 -4.83 -24.85
N VAL A 27 8.84 -5.92 -24.94
CA VAL A 27 10.11 -6.08 -24.20
C VAL A 27 11.22 -5.24 -24.78
N ASP A 28 11.09 -4.76 -26.02
CA ASP A 28 12.07 -3.91 -26.68
C ASP A 28 11.97 -2.45 -26.19
N GLU A 29 10.81 -2.05 -25.65
CA GLU A 29 10.62 -0.76 -24.98
C GLU A 29 11.10 -0.75 -23.52
N ILE A 30 11.49 -1.90 -22.96
CA ILE A 30 11.87 -2.03 -21.55
C ILE A 30 13.36 -2.35 -21.40
N PHE A 31 14.09 -1.45 -20.76
CA PHE A 31 15.44 -1.74 -20.30
C PHE A 31 15.41 -2.51 -18.96
N PHE A 32 15.84 -3.77 -18.99
CA PHE A 32 15.90 -4.61 -17.80
C PHE A 32 17.30 -4.61 -17.17
N SER A 33 17.36 -4.46 -15.85
CA SER A 33 18.59 -4.62 -15.06
C SER A 33 18.28 -5.20 -13.67
N SER A 34 19.12 -6.13 -13.21
CA SER A 34 19.12 -6.58 -11.82
C SER A 34 19.99 -5.70 -10.90
N ASP A 35 20.81 -4.82 -11.49
CA ASP A 35 21.63 -3.84 -10.80
C ASP A 35 20.90 -2.50 -10.68
N ILE A 36 20.58 -2.13 -9.45
CA ILE A 36 19.88 -0.89 -9.10
C ILE A 36 20.70 0.35 -9.42
N ASN A 37 22.04 0.27 -9.39
CA ASN A 37 22.91 1.43 -9.62
C ASN A 37 22.86 1.86 -11.09
N LYS A 38 22.81 0.90 -12.02
CA LYS A 38 22.62 1.20 -13.46
C LYS A 38 21.33 1.97 -13.71
N ILE A 39 20.24 1.58 -13.05
CA ILE A 39 18.94 2.24 -13.20
C ILE A 39 19.00 3.67 -12.65
N ILE A 40 19.55 3.87 -11.45
CA ILE A 40 19.60 5.20 -10.85
C ILE A 40 20.51 6.16 -11.63
N GLU A 41 21.61 5.67 -12.18
CA GLU A 41 22.50 6.45 -13.02
C GLU A 41 21.82 6.90 -14.31
N SER A 42 21.06 6.01 -14.96
CA SER A 42 20.50 6.24 -16.31
C SER A 42 19.19 7.03 -16.33
N TYR A 43 18.46 7.11 -15.22
CA TYR A 43 17.11 7.69 -15.21
C TYR A 43 16.95 8.80 -14.16
N ASP A 44 16.20 9.84 -14.51
CA ASP A 44 15.92 10.99 -13.63
C ASP A 44 14.64 10.82 -12.80
N THR A 45 13.70 10.01 -13.29
CA THR A 45 12.48 9.62 -12.58
C THR A 45 12.57 8.16 -12.18
N LEU A 46 12.37 7.87 -10.89
CA LEU A 46 12.50 6.53 -10.33
C LEU A 46 11.20 6.13 -9.63
N VAL A 47 10.54 5.08 -10.12
CA VAL A 47 9.31 4.56 -9.53
C VAL A 47 9.64 3.33 -8.67
N PHE A 48 9.39 3.42 -7.37
CA PHE A 48 9.59 2.33 -6.41
C PHE A 48 8.28 1.58 -6.16
N VAL A 49 8.27 0.29 -6.50
CA VAL A 49 7.09 -0.62 -6.36
C VAL A 49 7.46 -1.92 -5.64
N THR A 50 8.50 -1.89 -4.82
CA THR A 50 8.89 -3.05 -3.99
C THR A 50 8.09 -3.08 -2.70
N PRO A 51 7.72 -4.27 -2.17
CA PRO A 51 7.11 -4.35 -0.85
C PRO A 51 7.98 -3.64 0.20
N SER A 52 7.33 -2.85 1.07
CA SER A 52 8.01 -1.98 2.04
C SER A 52 9.09 -2.68 2.90
N PRO A 53 8.95 -3.95 3.37
CA PRO A 53 9.97 -4.59 4.20
C PRO A 53 11.31 -4.81 3.47
N TYR A 54 11.31 -4.76 2.13
CA TYR A 54 12.52 -4.99 1.33
C TYR A 54 13.19 -3.70 0.85
N LEU A 55 12.53 -2.54 1.00
CA LEU A 55 12.99 -1.27 0.45
C LEU A 55 14.40 -0.91 0.97
N LYS A 56 14.58 -0.91 2.28
CA LYS A 56 15.85 -0.62 2.97
C LYS A 56 17.01 -1.49 2.48
N ASN A 57 16.77 -2.81 2.32
CA ASN A 57 17.78 -3.74 1.84
C ASN A 57 18.16 -3.53 0.37
N HIS A 58 17.26 -2.99 -0.44
CA HIS A 58 17.58 -2.59 -1.80
C HIS A 58 18.37 -1.28 -1.83
N LEU A 59 17.95 -0.28 -1.05
CA LEU A 59 18.57 1.05 -1.05
C LEU A 59 19.93 1.10 -0.33
N ARG A 60 20.25 0.14 0.56
CA ARG A 60 21.59 -0.01 1.14
C ARG A 60 22.70 -0.30 0.11
N LYS A 61 22.33 -0.70 -1.11
CA LYS A 61 23.27 -1.07 -2.18
C LYS A 61 23.64 0.10 -3.10
N LEU A 62 23.08 1.29 -2.81
CA LEU A 62 23.26 2.46 -3.65
C LEU A 62 24.67 3.02 -3.53
N LYS A 63 25.21 3.40 -4.68
CA LYS A 63 26.48 4.11 -4.84
C LYS A 63 26.28 5.53 -5.38
N TYR A 64 25.12 5.78 -6.00
CA TYR A 64 24.74 7.07 -6.56
C TYR A 64 23.71 7.78 -5.68
N PRO A 65 23.78 9.12 -5.57
CA PRO A 65 22.84 9.89 -4.76
C PRO A 65 21.44 9.91 -5.40
N LEU A 66 20.41 10.01 -4.54
CA LEU A 66 19.01 10.15 -4.97
C LEU A 66 18.49 11.59 -4.93
N ARG A 67 19.22 12.51 -4.29
CA ARG A 67 18.78 13.88 -4.00
C ARG A 67 18.24 14.65 -5.21
N ASP A 68 18.87 14.49 -6.37
CA ASP A 68 18.50 15.22 -7.60
C ASP A 68 17.48 14.46 -8.47
N LYS A 69 17.06 13.27 -8.03
CA LYS A 69 16.10 12.42 -8.75
C LYS A 69 14.67 12.78 -8.36
N PHE A 70 13.74 12.59 -9.29
CA PHE A 70 12.31 12.58 -8.99
C PHE A 70 11.88 11.18 -8.57
N ILE A 71 11.53 11.02 -7.30
CA ILE A 71 11.20 9.73 -6.69
C ILE A 71 9.70 9.60 -6.59
N VAL A 72 9.16 8.51 -7.17
CA VAL A 72 7.74 8.18 -7.09
C VAL A 72 7.55 6.87 -6.34
N THR A 73 6.76 6.87 -5.27
CA THR A 73 6.45 5.67 -4.49
C THR A 73 5.08 5.13 -4.89
N ALA A 74 5.00 3.83 -5.19
CA ALA A 74 3.74 3.09 -5.27
C ALA A 74 3.68 1.98 -4.20
N ILE A 75 4.49 2.13 -3.15
CA ILE A 75 4.61 1.22 -2.02
C ILE A 75 3.53 1.58 -1.01
N LYS A 76 2.66 0.63 -0.66
CA LYS A 76 1.54 0.83 0.28
C LYS A 76 1.87 0.29 1.67
N GLY A 77 3.01 0.72 2.22
CA GLY A 77 3.52 0.22 3.51
C GLY A 77 4.50 1.18 4.20
N ILE A 78 4.88 0.81 5.42
CA ILE A 78 5.83 1.54 6.28
C ILE A 78 7.20 0.89 6.17
N VAL A 79 8.27 1.69 6.18
CA VAL A 79 9.63 1.18 6.26
C VAL A 79 9.87 0.68 7.69
N PRO A 80 10.05 -0.65 7.89
CA PRO A 80 10.15 -1.21 9.24
C PRO A 80 11.42 -0.74 9.96
N ASP A 81 11.38 -0.73 11.30
CA ASP A 81 12.40 -0.17 12.22
C ASP A 81 12.40 1.36 12.31
N GLU A 82 12.26 2.06 11.18
CA GLU A 82 12.18 3.52 11.14
C GLU A 82 10.76 4.04 11.47
N ASN A 83 9.72 3.24 11.22
CA ASN A 83 8.32 3.64 11.37
C ASN A 83 7.94 4.90 10.56
N LEU A 84 8.57 5.06 9.40
CA LEU A 84 8.33 6.15 8.44
C LEU A 84 7.58 5.66 7.21
N VAL A 85 6.72 6.50 6.65
CA VAL A 85 6.23 6.26 5.28
C VAL A 85 7.37 6.41 4.27
N CYS A 86 7.19 5.86 3.06
CA CYS A 86 8.28 5.76 2.10
C CYS A 86 8.84 7.13 1.69
N SER A 87 8.00 8.14 1.50
CA SER A 87 8.46 9.49 1.17
C SER A 87 9.28 10.14 2.29
N GLU A 88 8.84 10.02 3.55
CA GLU A 88 9.63 10.47 4.72
C GLU A 88 10.97 9.75 4.79
N TYR A 89 11.00 8.44 4.58
CA TYR A 89 12.25 7.67 4.58
C TYR A 89 13.22 8.14 3.48
N PHE A 90 12.73 8.41 2.26
CA PHE A 90 13.58 8.96 1.19
C PHE A 90 14.08 10.38 1.53
N HIS A 91 13.26 11.19 2.20
CA HIS A 91 13.65 12.52 2.64
C HIS A 91 14.75 12.45 3.71
N GLU A 92 14.48 11.72 4.80
CA GLU A 92 15.36 11.69 5.98
C GLU A 92 16.66 10.92 5.76
N VAL A 93 16.64 9.85 4.96
CA VAL A 93 17.79 8.94 4.81
C VAL A 93 18.60 9.22 3.54
N TYR A 94 17.96 9.77 2.50
CA TYR A 94 18.58 9.97 1.18
C TYR A 94 18.57 11.43 0.71
N ASP A 95 18.20 12.37 1.59
CA ASP A 95 18.18 13.83 1.35
C ASP A 95 17.37 14.24 0.11
N VAL A 96 16.34 13.47 -0.24
CA VAL A 96 15.47 13.80 -1.39
C VAL A 96 14.52 14.92 -0.97
N PRO A 97 14.48 16.07 -1.68
CA PRO A 97 13.55 17.16 -1.36
C PRO A 97 12.09 16.71 -1.44
N TYR A 98 11.21 17.24 -0.59
CA TYR A 98 9.76 16.97 -0.67
C TYR A 98 9.15 17.32 -2.03
N ASP A 99 9.66 18.36 -2.69
CA ASP A 99 9.25 18.74 -4.06
C ASP A 99 9.68 17.71 -5.13
N ASN A 100 10.56 16.78 -4.78
CA ASN A 100 11.01 15.68 -5.63
C ASN A 100 10.38 14.34 -5.22
N LEU A 101 9.48 14.33 -4.23
CA LEU A 101 8.83 13.13 -3.73
C LEU A 101 7.37 13.12 -4.13
N ALA A 102 6.98 12.07 -4.86
CA ALA A 102 5.61 11.81 -5.24
C ALA A 102 5.17 10.41 -4.80
N CYS A 103 3.87 10.22 -4.67
CA CYS A 103 3.29 8.89 -4.48
C CYS A 103 2.11 8.64 -5.42
N ILE A 104 1.91 7.37 -5.80
CA ILE A 104 0.74 6.90 -6.56
C ILE A 104 -0.22 6.20 -5.59
N GLY A 105 -1.44 6.72 -5.50
CA GLY A 105 -2.52 6.15 -4.70
C GLY A 105 -3.81 5.95 -5.50
N GLY A 106 -4.80 5.35 -4.84
CA GLY A 106 -6.13 5.13 -5.42
C GLY A 106 -6.45 3.67 -5.73
N PRO A 107 -7.73 3.40 -6.10
CA PRO A 107 -8.22 2.06 -6.38
C PRO A 107 -7.69 1.57 -7.73
N SER A 108 -6.77 0.60 -7.69
CA SER A 108 -6.04 0.13 -8.87
C SER A 108 -5.48 -1.28 -8.69
N HIS A 109 -6.36 -2.28 -8.53
CA HIS A 109 -5.92 -3.67 -8.55
C HIS A 109 -5.17 -3.95 -9.87
N ALA A 110 -3.97 -4.51 -9.76
CA ALA A 110 -3.08 -4.71 -10.91
C ALA A 110 -3.72 -5.61 -11.97
N GLU A 111 -4.52 -6.59 -11.53
CA GLU A 111 -5.28 -7.49 -12.37
C GLU A 111 -6.32 -6.73 -13.21
N GLU A 112 -6.95 -5.68 -12.68
CA GLU A 112 -7.93 -4.88 -13.44
C GLU A 112 -7.26 -3.91 -14.40
N VAL A 113 -6.15 -3.29 -13.98
CA VAL A 113 -5.33 -2.43 -14.83
C VAL A 113 -4.78 -3.21 -16.02
N ALA A 114 -4.30 -4.44 -15.79
CA ALA A 114 -3.82 -5.34 -16.83
C ALA A 114 -4.90 -5.77 -17.83
N LEU A 115 -6.17 -5.76 -17.42
CA LEU A 115 -7.33 -6.04 -18.26
C LEU A 115 -7.91 -4.77 -18.90
N GLU A 116 -7.17 -3.66 -18.86
CA GLU A 116 -7.56 -2.34 -19.40
C GLU A 116 -8.91 -1.84 -18.86
N ARG A 117 -9.25 -2.23 -17.63
CA ARG A 117 -10.48 -1.75 -16.98
C ARG A 117 -10.27 -0.33 -16.49
N LEU A 118 -11.33 0.47 -16.63
CA LEU A 118 -11.34 1.86 -16.21
C LEU A 118 -10.90 1.98 -14.74
N SER A 119 -9.77 2.66 -14.53
CA SER A 119 -9.14 2.84 -13.22
C SER A 119 -8.80 4.30 -12.99
N TYR A 120 -8.85 4.70 -11.72
CA TYR A 120 -8.59 6.07 -11.30
C TYR A 120 -7.38 6.12 -10.38
N LEU A 121 -6.31 6.77 -10.85
CA LEU A 121 -5.08 6.96 -10.10
C LEU A 121 -4.98 8.39 -9.60
N THR A 122 -4.36 8.55 -8.44
CA THR A 122 -3.98 9.86 -7.90
C THR A 122 -2.47 9.90 -7.76
N VAL A 123 -1.86 10.94 -8.32
CA VAL A 123 -0.44 11.23 -8.10
C VAL A 123 -0.37 12.42 -7.16
N ALA A 124 0.20 12.21 -5.98
CA ALA A 124 0.47 13.30 -5.05
C ALA A 124 1.92 13.74 -5.15
N CYS A 125 2.17 15.05 -5.12
CA CYS A 125 3.51 15.64 -5.01
C CYS A 125 3.40 17.06 -4.45
N GLY A 126 4.36 17.50 -3.66
CA GLY A 126 4.44 18.91 -3.25
C GLY A 126 4.57 19.86 -4.44
N ASN A 127 5.32 19.42 -5.48
CA ASN A 127 5.44 20.13 -6.74
C ASN A 127 4.34 19.72 -7.73
N ARG A 128 3.35 20.61 -7.92
CA ARG A 128 2.21 20.39 -8.82
C ARG A 128 2.60 20.18 -10.28
N GLN A 129 3.66 20.85 -10.75
CA GLN A 129 4.11 20.70 -12.14
C GLN A 129 4.67 19.30 -12.37
N LYS A 130 5.48 18.78 -11.44
CA LYS A 130 5.98 17.40 -11.51
C LYS A 130 4.87 16.38 -11.39
N ALA A 131 3.90 16.60 -10.50
CA ALA A 131 2.70 15.76 -10.43
C ALA A 131 1.98 15.70 -11.78
N GLN A 132 1.76 16.86 -12.41
CA GLN A 132 1.06 16.94 -13.69
C GLN A 132 1.82 16.23 -14.81
N MET A 133 3.13 16.50 -14.93
CA MET A 133 3.99 15.84 -15.93
C MET A 133 3.95 14.32 -15.78
N PHE A 134 3.97 13.81 -14.55
CA PHE A 134 3.91 12.37 -14.31
C PHE A 134 2.52 11.78 -14.56
N THR A 135 1.44 12.50 -14.23
CA THR A 135 0.07 12.06 -14.57
C THR A 135 -0.19 12.01 -16.07
N ASP A 136 0.41 12.92 -16.84
CA ASP A 136 0.25 12.94 -18.30
C ASP A 136 0.87 11.69 -18.94
N VAL A 137 1.96 11.17 -18.36
CA VAL A 137 2.60 9.91 -18.79
C VAL A 137 1.74 8.68 -18.45
N LEU A 138 1.07 8.69 -17.31
CA LEU A 138 0.23 7.56 -16.87
C LEU A 138 -1.17 7.53 -17.51
N SER A 139 -1.63 8.68 -18.01
CA SER A 139 -2.98 8.83 -18.55
C SER A 139 -3.17 8.01 -19.82
N SER A 140 -4.30 7.31 -19.91
CA SER A 140 -4.65 6.53 -21.09
C SER A 140 -6.18 6.52 -21.32
N ASN A 141 -6.62 5.71 -22.28
CA ASN A 141 -8.05 5.52 -22.55
C ASN A 141 -8.79 4.93 -21.34
N TYR A 142 -8.10 4.11 -20.52
CA TYR A 142 -8.67 3.44 -19.36
C TYR A 142 -8.05 3.87 -18.02
N ILE A 143 -6.93 4.58 -18.02
CA ILE A 143 -6.36 5.18 -16.80
C ILE A 143 -6.69 6.67 -16.75
N LYS A 144 -7.51 7.07 -15.78
CA LYS A 144 -7.77 8.47 -15.46
C LYS A 144 -6.94 8.87 -14.27
N THR A 145 -6.21 9.98 -14.39
CA THR A 145 -5.33 10.47 -13.33
C THR A 145 -5.82 11.79 -12.78
N LYS A 146 -5.60 12.02 -11.49
CA LYS A 146 -5.71 13.33 -10.85
C LYS A 146 -4.46 13.64 -10.04
N THR A 147 -4.18 14.93 -9.84
CA THR A 147 -3.10 15.38 -8.97
C THR A 147 -3.60 15.67 -7.56
N ASN A 148 -2.71 15.53 -6.57
CA ASN A 148 -2.93 15.94 -5.18
C ASN A 148 -1.61 16.48 -4.60
N THR A 149 -1.66 17.12 -3.43
CA THR A 149 -0.46 17.59 -2.71
C THR A 149 -0.22 16.81 -1.41
N ASP A 150 -1.18 16.01 -0.94
CA ASP A 150 -1.12 15.26 0.32
C ASP A 150 -0.37 13.92 0.17
N VAL A 151 0.94 13.97 -0.07
CA VAL A 151 1.78 12.76 -0.23
C VAL A 151 1.72 11.90 1.05
N ILE A 152 1.97 12.53 2.20
CA ILE A 152 2.05 11.86 3.50
C ILE A 152 0.72 11.21 3.87
N GLY A 153 -0.40 11.94 3.72
CA GLY A 153 -1.72 11.43 4.04
C GLY A 153 -2.13 10.26 3.15
N ILE A 154 -1.77 10.30 1.86
CA ILE A 154 -2.04 9.20 0.92
C ILE A 154 -1.21 7.97 1.29
N GLU A 155 0.07 8.12 1.61
CA GLU A 155 0.90 6.99 2.03
C GLU A 155 0.36 6.34 3.31
N TYR A 156 0.07 7.12 4.36
CA TYR A 156 -0.52 6.57 5.59
C TYR A 156 -1.88 5.90 5.37
N ALA A 157 -2.78 6.51 4.58
CA ALA A 157 -4.05 5.90 4.25
C ALA A 157 -3.89 4.59 3.48
N SER A 158 -2.90 4.52 2.58
CA SER A 158 -2.60 3.31 1.80
C SER A 158 -2.15 2.14 2.67
N VAL A 159 -1.46 2.42 3.80
CA VAL A 159 -1.10 1.41 4.80
C VAL A 159 -2.34 0.99 5.59
N LEU A 160 -3.09 1.97 6.12
CA LEU A 160 -4.24 1.70 6.98
C LEU A 160 -5.34 0.92 6.27
N LYS A 161 -5.58 1.16 4.98
CA LYS A 161 -6.58 0.37 4.24
C LYS A 161 -6.27 -1.14 4.22
N ASN A 162 -4.98 -1.51 4.27
CA ASN A 162 -4.58 -2.91 4.30
C ASN A 162 -4.87 -3.53 5.68
N VAL A 163 -4.71 -2.76 6.76
CA VAL A 163 -5.12 -3.16 8.12
C VAL A 163 -6.63 -3.38 8.18
N TYR A 164 -7.42 -2.44 7.68
CA TYR A 164 -8.87 -2.54 7.68
C TYR A 164 -9.39 -3.65 6.76
N ALA A 165 -8.70 -3.94 5.66
CA ALA A 165 -9.02 -5.08 4.81
C ALA A 165 -8.81 -6.42 5.55
N ILE A 166 -7.79 -6.53 6.41
CA ILE A 166 -7.63 -7.70 7.29
C ILE A 166 -8.81 -7.80 8.25
N ALA A 167 -9.21 -6.70 8.90
CA ALA A 167 -10.38 -6.68 9.78
C ALA A 167 -11.64 -7.17 9.04
N ALA A 168 -11.88 -6.66 7.83
CA ALA A 168 -12.99 -7.08 6.99
C ALA A 168 -12.93 -8.56 6.62
N GLY A 169 -11.74 -9.05 6.29
CA GLY A 169 -11.47 -10.47 6.06
C GLY A 169 -11.83 -11.33 7.27
N ILE A 170 -11.36 -10.95 8.46
CA ILE A 170 -11.64 -11.65 9.72
C ILE A 170 -13.15 -11.73 9.96
N CYS A 171 -13.84 -10.60 9.84
CA CYS A 171 -15.30 -10.55 10.01
C CYS A 171 -16.02 -11.46 9.01
N ASN A 172 -15.58 -11.50 7.76
CA ASN A 172 -16.11 -12.42 6.75
C ASN A 172 -15.84 -13.89 7.11
N GLY A 173 -14.65 -14.22 7.60
CA GLY A 173 -14.30 -15.56 8.08
C GLY A 173 -15.19 -16.01 9.26
N LEU A 174 -15.51 -15.09 10.16
CA LEU A 174 -16.42 -15.25 11.30
C LEU A 174 -17.92 -15.21 10.93
N LYS A 175 -18.25 -15.12 9.63
CA LYS A 175 -19.63 -15.12 9.11
C LYS A 175 -20.47 -13.89 9.45
N TYR A 176 -19.84 -12.75 9.73
CA TYR A 176 -20.56 -11.48 9.73
C TYR A 176 -21.02 -11.12 8.30
N GLY A 177 -22.20 -10.51 8.19
CA GLY A 177 -22.81 -10.13 6.91
C GLY A 177 -22.46 -8.72 6.44
N ASP A 178 -22.95 -8.37 5.26
CA ASP A 178 -22.63 -7.10 4.58
C ASP A 178 -23.02 -5.85 5.36
N ASN A 179 -24.08 -5.92 6.18
CA ASN A 179 -24.50 -4.81 7.05
C ASN A 179 -23.39 -4.41 8.02
N PHE A 180 -22.76 -5.39 8.68
CA PHE A 180 -21.66 -5.12 9.60
C PHE A 180 -20.41 -4.70 8.84
N GLN A 181 -20.15 -5.27 7.67
CA GLN A 181 -19.03 -4.85 6.82
C GLN A 181 -19.16 -3.37 6.42
N ALA A 182 -20.36 -2.89 6.11
CA ALA A 182 -20.60 -1.47 5.82
C ALA A 182 -20.30 -0.57 7.04
N VAL A 183 -20.75 -0.96 8.25
CA VAL A 183 -20.45 -0.24 9.50
C VAL A 183 -18.94 -0.22 9.78
N LEU A 184 -18.26 -1.36 9.59
CA LEU A 184 -16.82 -1.47 9.75
C LEU A 184 -16.08 -0.52 8.80
N MET A 185 -16.47 -0.48 7.52
CA MET A 185 -15.84 0.40 6.54
C MET A 185 -16.08 1.88 6.85
N ALA A 186 -17.27 2.25 7.30
CA ALA A 186 -17.56 3.62 7.73
C ALA A 186 -16.70 4.02 8.94
N ASN A 187 -16.55 3.14 9.93
CA ASN A 187 -15.68 3.38 11.08
C ASN A 187 -14.20 3.44 10.70
N ALA A 188 -13.75 2.61 9.75
CA ALA A 188 -12.39 2.64 9.21
C ALA A 188 -12.06 3.98 8.52
N VAL A 189 -13.00 4.58 7.79
CA VAL A 189 -12.83 5.92 7.23
C VAL A 189 -12.69 6.96 8.34
N GLN A 190 -13.52 6.90 9.38
CA GLN A 190 -13.43 7.82 10.52
C GLN A 190 -12.11 7.67 11.28
N GLU A 191 -11.64 6.45 11.48
CA GLU A 191 -10.36 6.13 12.12
C GLU A 191 -9.19 6.67 11.30
N THR A 192 -9.22 6.47 9.98
CA THR A 192 -8.25 7.07 9.05
C THR A 192 -8.25 8.58 9.16
N ASN A 193 -9.42 9.22 9.15
CA ASN A 193 -9.52 10.68 9.24
C ASN A 193 -8.90 11.20 10.53
N ARG A 194 -9.25 10.62 11.69
CA ARG A 194 -8.67 11.01 12.99
C ARG A 194 -7.15 10.88 12.99
N PHE A 195 -6.64 9.76 12.48
CA PHE A 195 -5.21 9.51 12.43
C PHE A 195 -4.48 10.50 11.51
N LEU A 196 -4.98 10.68 10.29
CA LEU A 196 -4.40 11.60 9.32
C LEU A 196 -4.41 13.05 9.83
N THR A 197 -5.49 13.49 10.49
CA THR A 197 -5.57 14.83 11.10
C THR A 197 -4.50 15.02 12.18
N ALA A 198 -4.18 13.98 12.95
CA ALA A 198 -3.16 14.05 13.98
C ALA A 198 -1.73 14.05 13.40
N VAL A 199 -1.43 13.17 12.45
CA VAL A 199 -0.06 13.00 11.92
C VAL A 199 0.32 14.06 10.90
N HIS A 200 -0.64 14.55 10.12
CA HIS A 200 -0.40 15.54 9.08
C HIS A 200 -1.60 16.50 8.98
N PRO A 201 -1.64 17.57 9.81
CA PRO A 201 -2.80 18.46 9.94
C PRO A 201 -2.92 19.43 8.75
N ILE A 202 -3.52 18.96 7.66
CA ILE A 202 -3.89 19.78 6.50
C ILE A 202 -5.38 19.66 6.19
N GLU A 203 -5.91 20.60 5.41
CA GLU A 203 -7.26 20.48 4.86
C GLU A 203 -7.29 19.37 3.80
N ARG A 204 -8.08 18.32 4.08
CA ARG A 204 -8.24 17.18 3.18
C ARG A 204 -9.69 16.71 3.12
N SER A 205 -10.04 16.14 1.98
CA SER A 205 -11.32 15.46 1.76
C SER A 205 -11.12 13.94 1.89
N ILE A 206 -11.54 13.35 3.01
CA ILE A 206 -11.37 11.90 3.25
C ILE A 206 -12.24 11.04 2.30
N TYR A 207 -13.27 11.62 1.70
CA TYR A 207 -14.14 10.95 0.74
C TYR A 207 -13.58 10.96 -0.70
N ASP A 208 -12.39 11.52 -0.91
CA ASP A 208 -11.68 11.39 -2.18
C ASP A 208 -11.35 9.92 -2.49
N SER A 209 -11.42 9.54 -3.77
CA SER A 209 -11.15 8.18 -4.24
C SER A 209 -9.80 7.61 -3.80
N VAL A 210 -8.79 8.45 -3.60
CA VAL A 210 -7.46 8.05 -3.14
C VAL A 210 -7.48 7.47 -1.72
N TYR A 211 -8.43 7.89 -0.89
CA TYR A 211 -8.62 7.44 0.48
C TYR A 211 -9.73 6.38 0.53
N ILE A 212 -11.00 6.81 0.57
CA ILE A 212 -12.14 5.90 0.74
C ILE A 212 -12.25 4.93 -0.44
N GLY A 213 -11.95 5.35 -1.66
CA GLY A 213 -12.05 4.48 -2.83
C GLY A 213 -11.07 3.30 -2.77
N ASP A 214 -9.80 3.57 -2.42
CA ASP A 214 -8.79 2.51 -2.26
C ASP A 214 -9.11 1.62 -1.04
N LEU A 215 -9.67 2.18 0.03
CA LEU A 215 -10.20 1.40 1.15
C LEU A 215 -11.32 0.45 0.71
N LEU A 216 -12.33 0.96 0.02
CA LEU A 216 -13.50 0.17 -0.39
C LEU A 216 -13.10 -0.96 -1.35
N VAL A 217 -12.31 -0.66 -2.38
CA VAL A 217 -11.88 -1.69 -3.34
C VAL A 217 -11.04 -2.77 -2.65
N THR A 218 -10.31 -2.44 -1.58
CA THR A 218 -9.46 -3.39 -0.84
C THR A 218 -10.25 -4.16 0.22
N GLY A 219 -11.25 -3.53 0.85
CA GLY A 219 -12.09 -4.13 1.88
C GLY A 219 -13.20 -5.03 1.34
N TYR A 220 -13.65 -4.82 0.10
CA TYR A 220 -14.72 -5.61 -0.52
C TYR A 220 -14.23 -6.65 -1.55
N SER A 221 -13.14 -6.36 -2.27
CA SER A 221 -12.72 -7.24 -3.38
C SER A 221 -12.10 -8.56 -2.90
N ASN A 222 -12.37 -9.64 -3.62
CA ASN A 222 -11.68 -10.92 -3.47
C ASN A 222 -10.24 -10.88 -4.00
N PHE A 223 -9.86 -9.88 -4.80
CA PHE A 223 -8.46 -9.67 -5.22
C PHE A 223 -7.57 -9.14 -4.09
N SER A 224 -8.17 -8.64 -3.00
CA SER A 224 -7.41 -8.15 -1.84
C SER A 224 -6.77 -9.29 -1.07
N ARG A 225 -5.44 -9.41 -1.18
CA ARG A 225 -4.64 -10.37 -0.42
C ARG A 225 -4.79 -10.17 1.09
N ASN A 226 -4.84 -8.92 1.55
CA ASN A 226 -5.06 -8.60 2.97
C ASN A 226 -6.42 -9.08 3.48
N ARG A 227 -7.47 -8.94 2.66
CA ARG A 227 -8.79 -9.50 2.99
C ARG A 227 -8.77 -11.02 3.03
N THR A 228 -8.16 -11.67 2.04
CA THR A 228 -8.00 -13.13 2.02
C THR A 228 -7.25 -13.63 3.24
N PHE A 229 -6.15 -12.97 3.63
CA PHE A 229 -5.40 -13.24 4.85
C PHE A 229 -6.32 -13.18 6.08
N GLY A 230 -7.04 -12.07 6.24
CA GLY A 230 -8.00 -11.90 7.34
C GLY A 230 -9.06 -13.01 7.36
N THR A 231 -9.59 -13.41 6.20
CA THR A 231 -10.58 -14.50 6.10
C THR A 231 -10.04 -15.84 6.57
N MET A 232 -8.77 -16.15 6.31
CA MET A 232 -8.15 -17.35 6.87
C MET A 232 -8.09 -17.28 8.40
N ILE A 233 -7.66 -16.15 8.96
CA ILE A 233 -7.61 -15.95 10.41
C ILE A 233 -9.00 -16.09 11.03
N GLY A 234 -10.02 -15.47 10.43
CA GLY A 234 -11.42 -15.58 10.89
C GLY A 234 -11.98 -17.01 10.81
N LYS A 235 -11.45 -17.85 9.92
CA LYS A 235 -11.78 -19.29 9.82
C LYS A 235 -11.02 -20.16 10.84
N GLY A 236 -10.15 -19.57 11.65
CA GLY A 236 -9.39 -20.28 12.69
C GLY A 236 -7.98 -20.71 12.30
N TYR A 237 -7.46 -20.28 11.14
CA TYR A 237 -6.06 -20.51 10.79
C TYR A 237 -5.15 -19.69 11.71
N SER A 238 -4.00 -20.26 12.09
CA SER A 238 -2.96 -19.48 12.74
C SER A 238 -2.35 -18.47 11.76
N VAL A 239 -1.81 -17.36 12.29
CA VAL A 239 -1.06 -16.37 11.49
C VAL A 239 0.02 -17.04 10.66
N LYS A 240 0.80 -17.97 11.26
CA LYS A 240 1.88 -18.67 10.58
C LYS A 240 1.37 -19.55 9.43
N SER A 241 0.30 -20.31 9.64
CA SER A 241 -0.27 -21.15 8.58
C SER A 241 -0.85 -20.31 7.44
N ALA A 242 -1.52 -19.19 7.75
CA ALA A 242 -2.07 -18.30 6.73
C ALA A 242 -0.97 -17.63 5.89
N GLN A 243 0.15 -17.23 6.51
CA GLN A 243 1.29 -16.67 5.79
C GLN A 243 1.98 -17.67 4.86
N ILE A 244 2.04 -18.95 5.25
CA ILE A 244 2.64 -20.00 4.41
C ILE A 244 1.74 -20.27 3.19
N GLU A 245 0.43 -20.38 3.39
CA GLU A 245 -0.54 -20.70 2.33
C GLU A 245 -0.61 -19.64 1.23
N MET A 246 -0.48 -18.36 1.58
CA MET A 246 -0.71 -17.27 0.63
C MET A 246 0.37 -17.11 -0.44
N GLU A 247 1.54 -17.73 -0.27
CA GLU A 247 2.76 -17.60 -1.12
C GLU A 247 3.27 -16.15 -1.33
N MET A 248 2.53 -15.16 -0.85
CA MET A 248 2.72 -13.73 -1.05
C MET A 248 2.56 -12.99 0.27
N ILE A 249 3.18 -11.83 0.36
CA ILE A 249 3.20 -11.02 1.57
C ILE A 249 1.88 -10.26 1.73
N ALA A 250 1.22 -10.45 2.87
CA ALA A 250 0.16 -9.55 3.34
C ALA A 250 0.80 -8.30 3.96
N GLU A 251 0.94 -7.21 3.18
CA GLU A 251 1.54 -5.95 3.67
C GLU A 251 0.81 -5.39 4.91
N GLY A 252 -0.50 -5.62 5.02
CA GLY A 252 -1.30 -5.22 6.17
C GLY A 252 -0.87 -5.88 7.47
N TYR A 253 -0.26 -7.07 7.44
CA TYR A 253 0.29 -7.70 8.65
C TYR A 253 1.39 -6.81 9.24
N TYR A 254 2.44 -6.53 8.47
CA TYR A 254 3.54 -5.66 8.90
C TYR A 254 3.07 -4.22 9.17
N GLY A 255 2.18 -3.71 8.32
CA GLY A 255 1.57 -2.39 8.49
C GLY A 255 0.82 -2.25 9.82
N THR A 256 0.11 -3.28 10.27
CA THR A 256 -0.60 -3.26 11.56
C THR A 256 0.36 -3.00 12.72
N LYS A 257 1.49 -3.70 12.76
CA LYS A 257 2.50 -3.50 13.82
C LYS A 257 3.07 -2.08 13.79
N CYS A 258 3.52 -1.62 12.62
CA CYS A 258 4.13 -0.31 12.48
C CYS A 258 3.13 0.81 12.84
N MET A 259 1.89 0.71 12.33
CA MET A 259 0.84 1.69 12.64
C MET A 259 0.49 1.70 14.13
N LYS A 260 0.48 0.55 14.80
CA LYS A 260 0.25 0.48 16.26
C LYS A 260 1.38 1.17 17.02
N GLU A 261 2.63 0.99 16.60
CA GLU A 261 3.80 1.65 17.19
C GLU A 261 3.75 3.17 16.98
N ILE A 262 3.46 3.63 15.76
CA ILE A 262 3.27 5.06 15.45
C ILE A 262 2.13 5.64 16.30
N ASN A 263 0.99 4.95 16.37
CA ASN A 263 -0.18 5.44 17.10
C ASN A 263 0.06 5.50 18.63
N ARG A 264 1.00 4.74 19.19
CA ARG A 264 1.40 4.90 20.61
C ARG A 264 1.95 6.28 20.91
N HIS A 265 2.55 6.96 19.93
CA HIS A 265 3.05 8.33 20.06
C HIS A 265 1.98 9.38 19.73
N MET A 266 1.06 9.05 18.82
CA MET A 266 0.00 9.98 18.38
C MET A 266 -1.24 9.98 19.30
N HIS A 267 -1.44 8.93 20.09
CA HIS A 267 -2.57 8.78 21.01
C HIS A 267 -3.96 8.92 20.34
N VAL A 268 -4.08 8.50 19.08
CA VAL A 268 -5.35 8.56 18.36
C VAL A 268 -6.21 7.35 18.71
N ASN A 269 -7.51 7.58 18.93
CA ASN A 269 -8.47 6.50 19.13
C ASN A 269 -8.67 5.69 17.84
N MET A 270 -8.06 4.50 17.80
CA MET A 270 -8.01 3.59 16.64
C MET A 270 -8.42 2.16 16.99
N PRO A 271 -9.71 1.92 17.33
CA PRO A 271 -10.16 0.62 17.82
C PRO A 271 -10.02 -0.51 16.79
N ILE A 272 -10.13 -0.23 15.48
CA ILE A 272 -9.98 -1.27 14.46
C ILE A 272 -8.51 -1.69 14.34
N LEU A 273 -7.58 -0.73 14.29
CA LEU A 273 -6.15 -1.01 14.34
C LEU A 273 -5.78 -1.84 15.57
N ASP A 274 -6.33 -1.48 16.73
CA ASP A 274 -6.08 -2.17 18.00
C ASP A 274 -6.58 -3.61 17.97
N ALA A 275 -7.81 -3.83 17.49
CA ALA A 275 -8.38 -5.16 17.34
C ALA A 275 -7.54 -6.05 16.40
N VAL A 276 -7.14 -5.51 15.23
CA VAL A 276 -6.31 -6.27 14.28
C VAL A 276 -4.94 -6.57 14.89
N TYR A 277 -4.32 -5.61 15.58
CA TYR A 277 -3.04 -5.84 16.27
C TYR A 277 -3.15 -6.94 17.33
N ASN A 278 -4.18 -6.89 18.17
CA ASN A 278 -4.41 -7.85 19.24
C ASN A 278 -4.60 -9.28 18.70
N ILE A 279 -5.33 -9.43 17.60
CA ILE A 279 -5.53 -10.74 16.95
C ILE A 279 -4.21 -11.25 16.36
N LEU A 280 -3.48 -10.42 15.62
CA LEU A 280 -2.31 -10.86 14.85
C LEU A 280 -1.06 -11.04 15.70
N TYR A 281 -0.84 -10.19 16.69
CA TYR A 281 0.41 -10.13 17.46
C TYR A 281 0.25 -10.61 18.90
N GLU A 282 -0.84 -10.25 19.58
CA GLU A 282 -1.13 -10.68 20.96
C GLU A 282 -1.88 -12.02 21.01
N ARG A 283 -2.26 -12.57 19.85
CA ARG A 283 -2.94 -13.87 19.69
C ARG A 283 -4.28 -13.95 20.41
N ILE A 284 -4.97 -12.82 20.56
CA ILE A 284 -6.34 -12.80 21.08
C ILE A 284 -7.26 -13.53 20.09
N ASN A 285 -8.21 -14.29 20.61
CA ASN A 285 -9.17 -15.02 19.79
C ASN A 285 -10.00 -14.02 18.92
N PRO A 286 -10.05 -14.20 17.59
CA PRO A 286 -10.76 -13.28 16.70
C PRO A 286 -12.23 -13.07 17.05
N GLN A 287 -12.94 -14.11 17.50
CA GLN A 287 -14.36 -14.00 17.86
C GLN A 287 -14.58 -13.14 19.10
N ILE A 288 -13.67 -13.22 20.07
CA ILE A 288 -13.71 -12.39 21.27
C ILE A 288 -13.41 -10.94 20.91
N GLU A 289 -12.33 -10.70 20.17
CA GLU A 289 -11.87 -9.36 19.85
C GLU A 289 -12.86 -8.60 18.95
N ILE A 290 -13.41 -9.26 17.92
CA ILE A 290 -14.41 -8.64 17.05
C ILE A 290 -15.71 -8.33 17.80
N LYS A 291 -16.09 -9.14 18.79
CA LYS A 291 -17.25 -8.84 19.65
C LYS A 291 -17.00 -7.59 20.50
N LEU A 292 -15.80 -7.41 21.04
CA LEU A 292 -15.45 -6.17 21.76
C LEU A 292 -15.46 -4.96 20.81
N LEU A 293 -14.94 -5.15 19.59
CA LEU A 293 -14.94 -4.11 18.56
C LEU A 293 -16.37 -3.68 18.20
N THR A 294 -17.33 -4.60 18.11
CA THR A 294 -18.72 -4.26 17.77
C THR A 294 -19.36 -3.33 18.79
N ASP A 295 -19.01 -3.48 20.07
CA ASP A 295 -19.53 -2.63 21.15
C ASP A 295 -18.88 -1.23 21.16
N SER A 296 -17.76 -1.05 20.46
CA SER A 296 -17.07 0.24 20.32
C SER A 296 -17.63 1.13 19.21
N PHE A 297 -18.36 0.53 18.26
CA PHE A 297 -19.01 1.27 17.17
C PHE A 297 -20.31 1.88 17.69
N ARG A 298 -20.48 3.19 17.49
CA ARG A 298 -21.72 3.91 17.83
C ARG A 298 -22.66 3.96 16.64
#